data_AF-A0A9P7HG23-F1
#
_entry.id   AF-A0A9P7HG23-F1
#
_cell.length_a   1.000
_cell.length_b   1.000
_cell.length_c   1.000
_cell.angle_alpha   90.00
_cell.angle_beta   90.00
_cell.angle_gamma   90.00
#
_symmetry.space_group_name_H-M   'P 1'
#
loop_
_entity.id
_entity.type
_entity.pdbx_description
1 polymer ?
#
loop_
_entity_poly.entity_id
_entity_poly.type
_entity_poly.pdbx_seq_one_letter_code
_entity_poly.pdbx_strand_id
1 'polypeptide(L)'
;MLLNIALLFNVAGAFAAASQPRPFSLPSSNNAGRAAAIEKTRQGFQYGKDDTLIGVNPWPAGPLGRKAVKAHYSAFETSEAPVYKHVQEDATQAQASLNGTLHLDSFEDYFKLYDGQWQNSVPDGLTEGVLLNAKSDLSFSMERLSVHPESLRRVRPDERVALRVDDRIARKITTKTQRSLQREGRLFIVDHSSLANLTLTKGRYAGACEALFIIHPISQEFLPLAIRPNNGSPLIYTPLDEDNDWTLAKILLNMNDVWHNQWFHMAAAHISSDLIYMSATRSFSDMHPVWGLIRRLGVNSFAYRVGASASLVNPGGDIEKNFAWNGDQAIAYSKQLWQSECAPWQANYLKAKLTRRGLINSEYGPELNSFPYYDDVSAILGALRTFITAYVDAYYPSDDAITADKELLAWFHEAAHAVSMINFPDSISTKSELVAVLTHHAYLISILHGSLNSNSLVHYSAVLPMHPFSLYQPLPKEKGVSSLVPFLPDLEASIQQITLVASFNQAQIADTSDSLRFLFNETEFYSRINNEAREAAEVYSATMSKFIQDVKGRKLDGDGHSQGMPFVWNVFDPSTAPGILAA
;
A
#
# COMPACT_ATOMS: atom_id res chain seq x y z
N MET A 1 -17.39 11.37 -17.84
CA MET A 1 -17.43 11.49 -19.31
C MET A 1 -16.83 10.21 -19.87
N LEU A 2 -17.66 9.17 -19.97
CA LEU A 2 -17.26 7.81 -20.33
C LEU A 2 -18.11 7.42 -21.54
N LEU A 3 -17.50 7.22 -22.71
CA LEU A 3 -17.92 6.20 -23.67
C LEU A 3 -16.95 6.11 -24.86
N ASN A 4 -16.76 4.87 -25.30
CA ASN A 4 -16.13 4.38 -26.52
C ASN A 4 -14.60 4.33 -26.54
N ILE A 5 -14.05 3.11 -26.43
CA ILE A 5 -13.36 2.43 -27.54
C ILE A 5 -13.35 0.92 -27.25
N ALA A 6 -13.95 0.15 -28.15
CA ALA A 6 -13.81 -1.30 -28.22
C ALA A 6 -12.75 -1.67 -29.27
N LEU A 7 -12.04 -2.76 -29.00
CA LEU A 7 -11.04 -3.48 -29.82
C LEU A 7 -9.75 -2.73 -30.19
N LEU A 8 -8.62 -3.22 -29.65
CA LEU A 8 -7.48 -3.70 -30.45
C LEU A 8 -6.47 -4.48 -29.59
N PHE A 9 -6.18 -5.70 -30.08
CA PHE A 9 -5.34 -6.79 -29.61
C PHE A 9 -4.02 -6.48 -28.88
N ASN A 10 -3.75 -7.34 -27.88
CA ASN A 10 -2.47 -7.97 -27.50
C ASN A 10 -1.20 -7.34 -28.06
N VAL A 11 -0.45 -6.64 -27.20
CA VAL A 11 0.89 -6.15 -27.52
C VAL A 11 1.91 -6.63 -26.48
N ALA A 12 2.08 -7.95 -26.45
CA ALA A 12 3.35 -8.62 -26.16
C ALA A 12 3.54 -9.77 -27.18
N GLY A 13 3.40 -9.45 -28.46
CA GLY A 13 3.43 -10.43 -29.54
C GLY A 13 3.75 -9.77 -30.87
N ALA A 14 4.90 -9.10 -30.96
CA ALA A 14 5.40 -8.60 -32.23
C ALA A 14 6.84 -9.07 -32.46
N PHE A 15 7.06 -10.38 -32.28
CA PHE A 15 7.98 -11.18 -33.09
C PHE A 15 7.37 -12.59 -33.27
N ALA A 16 7.20 -12.96 -34.54
CA ALA A 16 6.82 -14.28 -35.08
C ALA A 16 5.35 -14.72 -34.98
N ALA A 17 4.81 -15.05 -36.16
CA ALA A 17 3.66 -15.92 -36.32
C ALA A 17 3.92 -17.29 -35.65
N ALA A 18 2.88 -17.85 -35.03
CA ALA A 18 2.72 -19.28 -34.69
C ALA A 18 3.99 -20.03 -34.24
N SER A 19 4.52 -19.68 -33.06
CA SER A 19 5.36 -20.59 -32.27
C SER A 19 4.97 -20.45 -30.80
N GLN A 20 4.70 -21.56 -30.11
CA GLN A 20 4.49 -21.59 -28.66
C GLN A 20 5.58 -20.77 -27.94
N PRO A 21 5.24 -19.98 -26.90
CA PRO A 21 6.22 -19.20 -26.16
C PRO A 21 7.32 -20.12 -25.62
N ARG A 22 8.58 -19.69 -25.77
CA ARG A 22 9.73 -20.54 -25.44
C ARG A 22 9.85 -20.72 -23.92
N PRO A 23 10.20 -21.93 -23.44
CA PRO A 23 10.50 -22.16 -22.04
C PRO A 23 11.60 -21.22 -21.52
N PHE A 24 11.53 -20.89 -20.24
CA PHE A 24 12.56 -20.09 -19.58
C PHE A 24 13.88 -20.89 -19.48
N SER A 25 15.00 -20.19 -19.61
CA SER A 25 16.34 -20.76 -19.55
C SER A 25 17.39 -19.71 -19.20
N LEU A 26 18.49 -20.12 -18.58
CA LEU A 26 19.66 -19.27 -18.35
C LEU A 26 20.47 -19.05 -19.64
N PRO A 27 21.26 -17.95 -19.74
CA PRO A 27 22.15 -17.75 -20.89
C PRO A 27 23.20 -18.86 -20.97
N SER A 28 23.38 -19.43 -22.17
CA SER A 28 24.54 -20.27 -22.48
C SER A 28 25.68 -19.44 -23.06
N SER A 29 26.91 -19.92 -22.93
CA SER A 29 28.15 -19.17 -23.20
C SER A 29 28.29 -18.56 -24.60
N ASN A 30 27.46 -18.91 -25.58
CA ASN A 30 27.51 -18.42 -26.96
C ASN A 30 26.14 -18.12 -27.61
N ASN A 31 25.13 -17.65 -26.86
CA ASN A 31 23.81 -17.36 -27.45
C ASN A 31 23.74 -15.96 -28.09
N ALA A 32 24.38 -15.77 -29.25
CA ALA A 32 24.40 -14.50 -29.99
C ALA A 32 22.99 -13.94 -30.28
N GLY A 33 21.98 -14.80 -30.41
CA GLY A 33 20.59 -14.39 -30.60
C GLY A 33 19.99 -13.67 -29.39
N ARG A 34 20.31 -14.11 -28.17
CA ARG A 34 19.89 -13.43 -26.92
C ARG A 34 20.53 -12.06 -26.81
N ALA A 35 21.84 -11.98 -26.98
CA ALA A 35 22.58 -10.71 -26.90
C ALA A 35 22.06 -9.69 -27.94
N ALA A 36 21.83 -10.12 -29.18
CA ALA A 36 21.26 -9.25 -30.22
C ALA A 36 19.83 -8.77 -29.89
N ALA A 37 19.00 -9.64 -29.28
CA ALA A 37 17.66 -9.27 -28.86
C ALA A 37 17.68 -8.25 -27.71
N ILE A 38 18.54 -8.44 -26.72
CA ILE A 38 18.72 -7.48 -25.60
C ILE A 38 19.18 -6.13 -26.14
N GLU A 39 20.17 -6.11 -27.03
CA GLU A 39 20.68 -4.87 -27.60
C GLU A 39 19.61 -4.13 -28.41
N LYS A 40 18.81 -4.86 -29.19
CA LYS A 40 17.65 -4.27 -29.88
C LYS A 40 16.65 -3.67 -28.89
N THR A 41 16.38 -4.34 -27.77
CA THR A 41 15.54 -3.79 -26.71
C THR A 41 16.15 -2.52 -26.13
N ARG A 42 17.45 -2.49 -25.83
CA ARG A 42 18.15 -1.30 -25.30
C ARG A 42 18.09 -0.09 -26.24
N GLN A 43 18.16 -0.32 -27.55
CA GLN A 43 18.07 0.75 -28.54
C GLN A 43 16.66 1.37 -28.60
N GLY A 44 15.62 0.53 -28.46
CA GLY A 44 14.23 0.96 -28.57
C GLY A 44 13.57 1.37 -27.24
N PHE A 45 14.00 0.79 -26.12
CA PHE A 45 13.53 1.07 -24.76
C PHE A 45 14.62 1.88 -24.06
N GLN A 46 14.46 3.19 -24.04
CA GLN A 46 15.42 4.14 -23.49
C GLN A 46 14.94 4.67 -22.15
N TYR A 47 15.83 5.33 -21.40
CA TYR A 47 15.44 6.10 -20.23
C TYR A 47 15.27 7.57 -20.61
N GLY A 48 14.12 8.13 -20.26
CA GLY A 48 13.78 9.52 -20.48
C GLY A 48 13.29 10.19 -19.21
N LYS A 49 12.78 11.40 -19.41
CA LYS A 49 12.04 12.11 -18.36
C LYS A 49 10.63 11.55 -18.28
N ASP A 50 10.12 11.44 -17.06
CA ASP A 50 8.71 11.19 -16.79
C ASP A 50 7.87 12.30 -17.38
N ASP A 51 7.02 11.94 -18.33
CA ASP A 51 6.05 12.81 -19.00
C ASP A 51 4.66 12.73 -18.36
N THR A 52 4.49 11.92 -17.32
CA THR A 52 3.31 11.94 -16.45
C THR A 52 3.41 13.07 -15.41
N LEU A 53 2.29 13.43 -14.80
CA LEU A 53 2.27 14.45 -13.74
C LEU A 53 3.00 14.01 -12.46
N ILE A 54 3.28 12.71 -12.26
CA ILE A 54 4.00 12.21 -11.07
C ILE A 54 5.46 12.71 -11.03
N GLY A 55 6.10 12.86 -12.18
CA GLY A 55 7.37 13.55 -12.35
C GLY A 55 8.58 12.91 -11.63
N VAL A 56 8.70 11.58 -11.65
CA VAL A 56 9.83 10.84 -11.05
C VAL A 56 10.65 10.13 -12.13
N ASN A 57 11.94 10.46 -12.23
CA ASN A 57 12.85 9.94 -13.25
C ASN A 57 13.67 8.75 -12.74
N PRO A 58 14.14 7.86 -13.63
CA PRO A 58 13.85 7.80 -15.07
C PRO A 58 12.46 7.23 -15.40
N TRP A 59 12.03 7.41 -16.66
CA TRP A 59 10.78 6.86 -17.20
C TRP A 59 11.00 6.18 -18.57
N PRO A 60 10.19 5.17 -19.00
CA PRO A 60 10.36 4.53 -20.30
C PRO A 60 10.25 5.52 -21.47
N ALA A 61 11.25 5.52 -22.33
CA ALA A 61 11.34 6.35 -23.52
C ALA A 61 11.73 5.54 -24.77
N GLY A 62 11.86 6.22 -25.90
CA GLY A 62 12.10 5.58 -27.20
C GLY A 62 10.86 4.83 -27.74
N PRO A 63 10.94 4.28 -28.96
CA PRO A 63 9.80 3.63 -29.61
C PRO A 63 9.24 2.42 -28.85
N LEU A 64 10.09 1.58 -28.25
CA LEU A 64 9.64 0.40 -27.50
C LEU A 64 9.17 0.79 -26.09
N GLY A 65 9.83 1.74 -25.43
CA GLY A 65 9.41 2.22 -24.10
C GLY A 65 8.01 2.83 -24.13
N ARG A 66 7.76 3.76 -25.08
CA ARG A 66 6.42 4.35 -25.26
C ARG A 66 5.36 3.31 -25.63
N LYS A 67 5.74 2.32 -26.44
CA LYS A 67 4.84 1.21 -26.80
C LYS A 67 4.50 0.36 -25.58
N ALA A 68 5.46 0.08 -24.69
CA ALA A 68 5.24 -0.68 -23.47
C ALA A 68 4.31 0.07 -22.51
N VAL A 69 4.54 1.36 -22.26
CA VAL A 69 3.65 2.21 -21.43
C VAL A 69 2.22 2.17 -21.96
N LYS A 70 2.03 2.37 -23.28
CA LYS A 70 0.70 2.31 -23.90
C LYS A 70 0.07 0.93 -23.74
N ALA A 71 0.82 -0.15 -23.95
CA ALA A 71 0.30 -1.51 -23.85
C ALA A 71 -0.15 -1.85 -22.43
N HIS A 72 0.65 -1.48 -21.43
CA HIS A 72 0.31 -1.70 -20.02
C HIS A 72 -0.91 -0.86 -19.60
N TYR A 73 -0.99 0.41 -20.02
CA TYR A 73 -2.16 1.24 -19.73
C TYR A 73 -3.44 0.72 -20.39
N SER A 74 -3.39 0.28 -21.64
CA SER A 74 -4.56 -0.32 -22.31
C SER A 74 -5.01 -1.66 -21.68
N ALA A 75 -4.06 -2.46 -21.18
CA ALA A 75 -4.37 -3.68 -20.45
C ALA A 75 -5.07 -3.37 -19.12
N PHE A 76 -4.54 -2.39 -18.37
CA PHE A 76 -5.16 -1.85 -17.16
C PHE A 76 -6.59 -1.33 -17.41
N GLU A 77 -6.80 -0.49 -18.43
CA GLU A 77 -8.15 0.02 -18.75
C GLU A 77 -9.14 -1.12 -19.03
N THR A 78 -8.65 -2.22 -19.61
CA THR A 78 -9.47 -3.41 -19.87
C THR A 78 -9.77 -4.18 -18.57
N SER A 79 -8.79 -4.32 -17.67
CA SER A 79 -8.98 -5.02 -16.39
C SER A 79 -9.89 -4.27 -15.42
N GLU A 80 -9.81 -2.95 -15.38
CA GLU A 80 -10.61 -2.12 -14.44
C GLU A 80 -12.01 -1.78 -14.94
N ALA A 81 -12.32 -1.99 -16.24
CA ALA A 81 -13.62 -1.65 -16.79
C ALA A 81 -14.82 -2.28 -16.02
N PRO A 82 -14.78 -3.56 -15.60
CA PRO A 82 -15.84 -4.14 -14.77
C PRO A 82 -15.95 -3.48 -13.39
N VAL A 83 -14.82 -3.14 -12.76
CA VAL A 83 -14.79 -2.46 -11.44
C VAL A 83 -15.47 -1.10 -11.55
N TYR A 84 -15.07 -0.27 -12.52
CA TYR A 84 -15.67 1.05 -12.73
C TYR A 84 -17.16 0.98 -13.06
N LYS A 85 -17.59 -0.06 -13.79
CA LYS A 85 -19.01 -0.27 -14.07
C LYS A 85 -19.80 -0.51 -12.77
N HIS A 86 -19.35 -1.42 -11.92
CA HIS A 86 -20.04 -1.71 -10.64
C HIS A 86 -20.07 -0.49 -9.72
N VAL A 87 -18.96 0.23 -9.63
CA VAL A 87 -18.87 1.45 -8.81
C VAL A 87 -19.84 2.52 -9.33
N GLN A 88 -19.96 2.69 -10.65
CA GLN A 88 -20.90 3.63 -11.22
C GLN A 88 -22.37 3.25 -10.96
N GLU A 89 -22.69 1.96 -11.05
CA GLU A 89 -24.03 1.42 -10.73
C GLU A 89 -24.36 1.67 -9.25
N ASP A 90 -23.45 1.32 -8.34
CA ASP A 90 -23.61 1.51 -6.90
C ASP A 90 -23.69 2.98 -6.50
N ALA A 91 -22.83 3.85 -7.05
CA ALA A 91 -22.85 5.27 -6.76
C ALA A 91 -24.18 5.92 -7.22
N THR A 92 -24.71 5.49 -8.37
CA THR A 92 -26.02 5.94 -8.88
C THR A 92 -27.15 5.50 -7.94
N GLN A 93 -27.09 4.25 -7.46
CA GLN A 93 -28.06 3.72 -6.50
C GLN A 93 -28.00 4.43 -5.15
N ALA A 94 -26.79 4.66 -4.61
CA ALA A 94 -26.59 5.38 -3.36
C ALA A 94 -27.12 6.81 -3.47
N GLN A 95 -26.79 7.52 -4.56
CA GLN A 95 -27.31 8.86 -4.80
C GLN A 95 -28.84 8.88 -4.90
N ALA A 96 -29.45 7.91 -5.59
CA ALA A 96 -30.90 7.87 -5.76
C ALA A 96 -31.65 7.49 -4.46
N SER A 97 -31.09 6.58 -3.66
CA SER A 97 -31.74 6.05 -2.46
C SER A 97 -31.53 6.92 -1.22
N LEU A 98 -30.38 7.58 -1.10
CA LEU A 98 -30.03 8.36 0.08
C LEU A 98 -30.40 9.84 -0.05
N ASN A 99 -30.38 10.40 -1.27
CA ASN A 99 -30.67 11.83 -1.45
C ASN A 99 -32.11 12.17 -1.05
N GLY A 100 -32.27 13.20 -0.21
CA GLY A 100 -33.56 13.59 0.36
C GLY A 100 -34.14 12.63 1.42
N THR A 101 -33.46 11.52 1.70
CA THR A 101 -33.89 10.50 2.68
C THR A 101 -32.93 10.43 3.88
N LEU A 102 -31.63 10.50 3.63
CA LEU A 102 -30.60 10.49 4.66
C LEU A 102 -30.14 11.92 4.97
N HIS A 103 -30.31 12.31 6.23
CA HIS A 103 -29.68 13.51 6.80
C HIS A 103 -28.55 13.06 7.74
N LEU A 104 -27.36 13.61 7.56
CA LEU A 104 -26.18 13.29 8.37
C LEU A 104 -26.12 14.23 9.59
N ASP A 105 -27.03 14.04 10.54
CA ASP A 105 -27.19 14.94 11.70
C ASP A 105 -26.39 14.50 12.94
N SER A 106 -25.88 13.27 12.91
CA SER A 106 -25.04 12.67 13.96
C SER A 106 -23.87 11.87 13.38
N PHE A 107 -22.95 11.44 14.25
CA PHE A 107 -21.83 10.58 13.86
C PHE A 107 -22.33 9.23 13.34
N GLU A 108 -23.34 8.66 13.99
CA GLU A 108 -23.90 7.35 13.66
C GLU A 108 -24.73 7.35 12.37
N ASP A 109 -25.22 8.51 11.90
CA ASP A 109 -25.92 8.58 10.62
C ASP A 109 -25.03 8.22 9.42
N TYR A 110 -23.71 8.42 9.53
CA TYR A 110 -22.75 8.01 8.50
C TYR A 110 -22.72 6.49 8.30
N PHE A 111 -23.16 5.68 9.28
CA PHE A 111 -23.20 4.22 9.13
C PHE A 111 -24.20 3.80 8.05
N LYS A 112 -25.25 4.61 7.82
CA LYS A 112 -26.27 4.39 6.79
C LYS A 112 -25.75 4.61 5.36
N LEU A 113 -24.55 5.18 5.20
CA LEU A 113 -23.88 5.25 3.90
C LEU A 113 -23.46 3.86 3.38
N TYR A 114 -23.41 2.86 4.27
CA TYR A 114 -22.95 1.50 3.97
C TYR A 114 -24.07 0.46 4.05
N ASP A 115 -25.16 0.74 4.78
CA ASP A 115 -26.26 -0.21 4.99
C ASP A 115 -27.01 -0.52 3.68
N GLY A 116 -26.85 -1.74 3.18
CA GLY A 116 -27.44 -2.18 1.92
C GLY A 116 -26.92 -1.47 0.66
N GLN A 117 -25.81 -0.74 0.77
CA GLN A 117 -25.18 0.00 -0.32
C GLN A 117 -23.93 -0.73 -0.84
N TRP A 118 -23.42 -0.31 -2.00
CA TRP A 118 -22.13 -0.74 -2.55
C TRP A 118 -21.99 -2.25 -2.81
N GLN A 119 -23.10 -2.97 -3.02
CA GLN A 119 -23.11 -4.43 -3.07
C GLN A 119 -22.39 -5.02 -4.30
N ASN A 120 -22.26 -4.27 -5.39
CA ASN A 120 -21.58 -4.75 -6.59
C ASN A 120 -20.07 -4.50 -6.54
N SER A 121 -19.67 -3.38 -5.94
CA SER A 121 -18.29 -2.91 -5.81
C SER A 121 -17.60 -3.42 -4.54
N VAL A 122 -18.35 -3.62 -3.46
CA VAL A 122 -17.88 -4.07 -2.13
C VAL A 122 -18.78 -5.20 -1.63
N PRO A 123 -18.79 -6.36 -2.29
CA PRO A 123 -19.74 -7.45 -2.01
C PRO A 123 -19.62 -8.04 -0.59
N ASP A 124 -18.43 -7.96 0.01
CA ASP A 124 -18.19 -8.44 1.38
C ASP A 124 -18.65 -7.44 2.46
N GLY A 125 -19.05 -6.22 2.06
CA GLY A 125 -19.41 -5.15 2.98
C GLY A 125 -18.25 -4.69 3.87
N LEU A 126 -18.56 -3.92 4.91
CA LEU A 126 -17.58 -3.56 5.94
C LEU A 126 -17.37 -4.71 6.91
N THR A 127 -16.14 -4.88 7.38
CA THR A 127 -15.83 -5.95 8.33
C THR A 127 -16.35 -5.67 9.73
N GLU A 128 -16.61 -6.75 10.46
CA GLU A 128 -17.13 -6.71 11.82
C GLU A 128 -16.27 -5.80 12.72
N GLY A 129 -16.93 -4.92 13.48
CA GLY A 129 -16.31 -4.01 14.44
C GLY A 129 -15.83 -2.68 13.87
N VAL A 130 -15.60 -2.54 12.55
CA VAL A 130 -15.04 -1.30 11.96
C VAL A 130 -15.91 -0.08 12.25
N LEU A 131 -17.23 -0.15 12.04
CA LEU A 131 -18.15 0.96 12.35
C LEU A 131 -18.49 1.00 13.85
N LEU A 132 -18.90 -0.13 14.42
CA LEU A 132 -19.45 -0.19 15.77
C LEU A 132 -18.42 0.19 16.85
N ASN A 133 -17.15 -0.10 16.61
CA ASN A 133 -16.06 0.19 17.53
C ASN A 133 -15.17 1.35 17.04
N ALA A 134 -15.60 2.12 16.04
CA ALA A 134 -14.80 3.17 15.38
C ALA A 134 -14.26 4.22 16.37
N LYS A 135 -15.03 4.55 17.42
CA LYS A 135 -14.61 5.50 18.46
C LYS A 135 -13.72 4.89 19.56
N SER A 136 -13.50 3.59 19.60
CA SER A 136 -12.63 2.98 20.63
C SER A 136 -11.18 3.41 20.45
N ASP A 137 -10.54 3.74 21.57
CA ASP A 137 -9.11 4.09 21.60
C ASP A 137 -8.22 2.89 21.25
N LEU A 138 -8.67 1.68 21.58
CA LEU A 138 -7.99 0.46 21.16
C LEU A 138 -8.11 0.25 19.63
N SER A 139 -9.30 0.46 19.04
CA SER A 139 -9.44 0.42 17.56
C SER A 139 -8.47 1.38 16.90
N PHE A 140 -8.55 2.64 17.32
CA PHE A 140 -7.75 3.72 16.78
C PHE A 140 -6.26 3.41 16.89
N SER A 141 -5.75 3.08 18.08
CA SER A 141 -4.32 2.75 18.22
C SER A 141 -3.90 1.51 17.43
N MET A 142 -4.71 0.45 17.41
CA MET A 142 -4.39 -0.78 16.69
C MET A 142 -4.41 -0.63 15.17
N GLU A 143 -5.08 0.39 14.60
CA GLU A 143 -4.91 0.75 13.19
C GLU A 143 -3.43 1.00 12.85
N ARG A 144 -2.63 1.59 13.74
CA ARG A 144 -1.17 1.81 13.50
C ARG A 144 -0.33 0.53 13.53
N LEU A 145 -0.94 -0.57 13.95
CA LEU A 145 -0.37 -1.91 13.98
C LEU A 145 -1.01 -2.85 12.93
N SER A 146 -1.90 -2.31 12.10
CA SER A 146 -2.65 -3.04 11.05
C SER A 146 -2.82 -2.18 9.78
N VAL A 147 -3.81 -1.28 9.78
CA VAL A 147 -4.30 -0.44 8.66
C VAL A 147 -3.32 0.66 8.23
N HIS A 148 -2.57 1.24 9.17
CA HIS A 148 -1.59 2.31 8.96
C HIS A 148 -0.19 1.90 9.46
N PRO A 149 0.42 0.84 8.88
CA PRO A 149 1.59 0.19 9.47
C PRO A 149 2.92 0.91 9.19
N GLU A 150 2.94 1.99 8.41
CA GLU A 150 4.19 2.62 7.94
C GLU A 150 4.62 3.86 8.72
N SER A 151 3.72 4.55 9.42
CA SER A 151 4.03 5.82 10.11
C SER A 151 4.50 5.65 11.56
N LEU A 152 4.18 4.53 12.22
CA LEU A 152 4.51 4.30 13.63
C LEU A 152 5.99 3.92 13.84
N ARG A 153 6.61 4.50 14.88
CA ARG A 153 7.90 4.04 15.43
C ARG A 153 7.96 4.16 16.95
N ARG A 154 8.81 3.35 17.59
CA ARG A 154 9.13 3.48 19.02
C ARG A 154 10.08 4.66 19.24
N VAL A 155 9.85 5.43 20.30
CA VAL A 155 10.69 6.56 20.70
C VAL A 155 11.89 6.02 21.48
N ARG A 156 13.11 6.43 21.12
CA ARG A 156 14.32 5.99 21.85
C ARG A 156 14.39 6.63 23.24
N PRO A 157 15.02 6.00 24.25
CA PRO A 157 15.07 6.54 25.62
C PRO A 157 15.74 7.92 25.75
N ASP A 158 16.66 8.23 24.83
CA ASP A 158 17.46 9.45 24.75
C ASP A 158 16.90 10.50 23.78
N GLU A 159 15.95 10.13 22.91
CA GLU A 159 15.36 11.00 21.91
C GLU A 159 14.61 12.19 22.52
N ARG A 160 14.70 13.37 21.89
CA ARG A 160 13.88 14.52 22.27
C ARG A 160 12.56 14.50 21.50
N VAL A 161 11.46 14.25 22.21
CA VAL A 161 10.10 14.36 21.66
C VAL A 161 9.60 15.81 21.76
N ALA A 162 9.07 16.36 20.66
CA ALA A 162 8.52 17.73 20.62
C ALA A 162 7.13 17.82 21.25
N LEU A 163 6.27 16.82 21.05
CA LEU A 163 4.98 16.70 21.72
C LEU A 163 5.17 16.37 23.21
N ARG A 164 4.70 17.27 24.09
CA ARG A 164 4.79 17.16 25.55
C ARG A 164 3.39 17.10 26.17
N VAL A 165 3.17 16.08 27.00
CA VAL A 165 1.96 15.91 27.81
C VAL A 165 2.29 16.31 29.25
N ASP A 166 1.41 17.07 29.90
CA ASP A 166 1.57 17.41 31.32
C ASP A 166 1.68 16.14 32.19
N ASP A 167 2.61 16.12 33.13
CA ASP A 167 2.91 14.94 33.94
C ASP A 167 1.70 14.48 34.76
N ARG A 168 0.80 15.37 35.18
CA ARG A 168 -0.41 15.01 35.94
C ARG A 168 -1.41 14.33 35.02
N ILE A 169 -1.58 14.84 33.80
CA ILE A 169 -2.43 14.24 32.78
C ILE A 169 -1.90 12.85 32.38
N ALA A 170 -0.60 12.75 32.08
CA ALA A 170 0.03 11.48 31.73
C ALA A 170 -0.12 10.44 32.86
N ARG A 171 0.03 10.84 34.12
CA ARG A 171 -0.19 9.94 35.27
C ARG A 171 -1.64 9.54 35.46
N LYS A 172 -2.59 10.43 35.15
CA LYS A 172 -4.02 10.08 35.23
C LYS A 172 -4.41 9.04 34.18
N ILE A 173 -3.80 9.10 32.99
CA ILE A 173 -4.02 8.12 31.91
C ILE A 173 -3.24 6.83 32.17
N THR A 174 -1.99 6.92 32.63
CA THR A 174 -1.02 5.80 32.55
C THR A 174 -0.39 5.40 33.88
N THR A 175 -0.63 6.12 34.98
CA THR A 175 0.12 6.07 36.26
C THR A 175 1.59 6.53 36.20
N LYS A 176 2.15 6.73 35.01
CA LYS A 176 3.53 7.16 34.76
C LYS A 176 3.58 8.51 34.04
N THR A 177 4.76 9.12 34.02
CA THR A 177 4.99 10.31 33.17
C THR A 177 5.36 9.87 31.76
N GLN A 178 5.16 10.77 30.78
CA GLN A 178 5.64 10.56 29.40
C GLN A 178 7.13 10.17 29.38
N ARG A 179 7.97 10.84 30.19
CA ARG A 179 9.41 10.55 30.23
C ARG A 179 9.72 9.17 30.82
N SER A 180 8.97 8.70 31.82
CA SER A 180 9.13 7.34 32.37
C SER A 180 8.78 6.30 31.32
N LEU A 181 7.64 6.47 30.64
CA LEU A 181 7.21 5.58 29.55
C LEU A 181 8.26 5.52 28.44
N GLN A 182 8.83 6.66 28.04
CA GLN A 182 9.91 6.72 27.05
C GLN A 182 11.18 5.97 27.51
N ARG A 183 11.61 6.16 28.77
CA ARG A 183 12.80 5.48 29.32
C ARG A 183 12.62 3.96 29.41
N GLU A 184 11.39 3.51 29.64
CA GLU A 184 11.01 2.10 29.65
C GLU A 184 10.76 1.55 28.24
N GLY A 185 10.99 2.34 27.19
CA GLY A 185 10.73 1.98 25.80
C GLY A 185 9.25 1.76 25.49
N ARG A 186 8.32 2.24 26.31
CA ARG A 186 6.88 2.05 26.14
C ARG A 186 6.22 3.17 25.34
N LEU A 187 6.95 4.18 24.88
CA LEU A 187 6.41 5.33 24.13
C LEU A 187 6.69 5.17 22.63
N PHE A 188 5.68 5.46 21.82
CA PHE A 188 5.71 5.42 20.36
C PHE A 188 5.18 6.74 19.79
N ILE A 189 5.53 7.03 18.55
CA ILE A 189 5.14 8.26 17.87
C ILE A 189 4.74 7.97 16.42
N VAL A 190 3.70 8.68 15.98
CA VAL A 190 3.40 8.98 14.57
C VAL A 190 3.64 10.47 14.37
N ASP A 191 4.39 10.86 13.34
CA ASP A 191 4.78 12.24 13.10
C ASP A 191 4.51 12.63 11.64
N HIS A 192 3.38 13.31 11.43
CA HIS A 192 2.97 13.90 10.15
C HIS A 192 3.18 15.42 10.12
N SER A 193 4.06 15.96 10.97
CA SER A 193 4.31 17.41 11.06
C SER A 193 4.80 18.03 9.75
N SER A 194 5.43 17.25 8.86
CA SER A 194 5.86 17.73 7.54
C SER A 194 4.69 18.14 6.63
N LEU A 195 3.47 17.65 6.89
CA LEU A 195 2.28 18.04 6.12
C LEU A 195 1.94 19.53 6.29
N ALA A 196 2.46 20.20 7.32
CA ALA A 196 2.31 21.64 7.51
C ALA A 196 2.97 22.46 6.39
N ASN A 197 3.85 21.86 5.60
CA ASN A 197 4.46 22.50 4.43
C ASN A 197 3.58 22.47 3.19
N LEU A 198 2.50 21.67 3.19
CA LEU A 198 1.61 21.52 2.06
C LEU A 198 0.49 22.57 2.08
N THR A 199 0.10 23.04 0.90
CA THR A 199 -0.93 24.06 0.73
C THR A 199 -2.31 23.42 0.68
N LEU A 200 -3.19 23.79 1.61
CA LEU A 200 -4.57 23.33 1.64
C LEU A 200 -5.38 23.87 0.46
N THR A 201 -6.26 23.02 -0.09
CA THR A 201 -7.29 23.44 -1.05
C THR A 201 -8.26 24.40 -0.36
N LYS A 202 -8.73 25.43 -1.07
CA LYS A 202 -9.63 26.44 -0.49
C LYS A 202 -10.93 25.79 0.03
N GLY A 203 -11.29 26.10 1.27
CA GLY A 203 -12.50 25.55 1.92
C GLY A 203 -12.33 24.12 2.43
N ARG A 204 -11.11 23.57 2.33
CA ARG A 204 -10.72 22.28 2.88
C ARG A 204 -9.72 22.49 4.01
N TYR A 205 -9.76 21.65 5.03
CA TYR A 205 -8.90 21.78 6.20
C TYR A 205 -8.30 20.43 6.59
N ALA A 206 -7.07 20.47 7.10
CA ALA A 206 -6.40 19.31 7.67
C ALA A 206 -5.40 19.70 8.76
N GLY A 207 -5.08 18.73 9.62
CA GLY A 207 -3.93 18.81 10.53
C GLY A 207 -2.62 18.43 9.84
N ALA A 208 -1.54 18.54 10.61
CA ALA A 208 -0.22 17.97 10.36
C ALA A 208 0.25 17.28 11.65
N CYS A 209 -0.49 16.23 12.02
CA CYS A 209 -0.54 15.74 13.39
C CYS A 209 0.76 15.10 13.86
N GLU A 210 1.09 15.31 15.13
CA GLU A 210 1.95 14.41 15.89
C GLU A 210 1.09 13.67 16.92
N ALA A 211 1.30 12.36 17.07
CA ALA A 211 0.55 11.55 18.01
C ALA A 211 1.47 10.63 18.80
N LEU A 212 1.21 10.52 20.10
CA LEU A 212 1.90 9.62 21.02
C LEU A 212 1.01 8.41 21.32
N PHE A 213 1.63 7.24 21.31
CA PHE A 213 1.02 5.97 21.69
C PHE A 213 1.89 5.27 22.73
N ILE A 214 1.31 4.34 23.47
CA ILE A 214 1.97 3.65 24.56
C ILE A 214 1.65 2.17 24.60
N ILE A 215 2.57 1.36 25.11
CA ILE A 215 2.20 0.10 25.75
C ILE A 215 1.82 0.45 27.19
N HIS A 216 0.52 0.43 27.48
CA HIS A 216 -0.02 0.86 28.77
C HIS A 216 0.56 0.00 29.92
N PRO A 217 1.10 0.60 31.00
CA PRO A 217 1.91 -0.15 31.96
C PRO A 217 1.12 -1.13 32.84
N ILE A 218 -0.22 -1.06 32.85
CA ILE A 218 -1.07 -1.98 33.60
C ILE A 218 -1.70 -3.01 32.65
N SER A 219 -2.56 -2.56 31.71
CA SER A 219 -3.26 -3.46 30.78
C SER A 219 -2.35 -4.12 29.73
N GLN A 220 -1.15 -3.58 29.50
CA GLN A 220 -0.24 -3.97 28.40
C GLN A 220 -0.81 -3.79 26.99
N GLU A 221 -1.97 -3.16 26.85
CA GLU A 221 -2.54 -2.81 25.55
C GLU A 221 -1.75 -1.67 24.90
N PHE A 222 -1.73 -1.68 23.57
CA PHE A 222 -1.26 -0.54 22.80
C PHE A 222 -2.37 0.50 22.75
N LEU A 223 -2.16 1.71 23.29
CA LEU A 223 -3.18 2.74 23.46
C LEU A 223 -2.68 4.14 23.07
N PRO A 224 -3.56 5.07 22.65
CA PRO A 224 -3.18 6.46 22.39
C PRO A 224 -2.94 7.22 23.70
N LEU A 225 -2.04 8.20 23.66
CA LEU A 225 -1.72 9.07 24.80
C LEU A 225 -2.07 10.54 24.52
N ALA A 226 -1.69 11.07 23.36
CA ALA A 226 -1.94 12.45 23.00
C ALA A 226 -1.84 12.69 21.50
N ILE A 227 -2.57 13.69 21.00
CA ILE A 227 -2.52 14.14 19.60
C ILE A 227 -2.40 15.67 19.57
N ARG A 228 -1.45 16.17 18.78
CA ARG A 228 -1.31 17.58 18.46
C ARG A 228 -1.60 17.79 16.98
N PRO A 229 -2.70 18.47 16.60
CA PRO A 229 -3.03 18.68 15.20
C PRO A 229 -2.04 19.53 14.40
N ASN A 230 -1.28 20.41 15.06
CA ASN A 230 -0.45 21.43 14.41
C ASN A 230 -1.26 22.28 13.41
N ASN A 231 -0.64 22.75 12.32
CA ASN A 231 -1.23 23.56 11.27
C ASN A 231 -2.02 24.78 11.79
N GLY A 232 -1.41 25.50 12.73
CA GLY A 232 -2.00 26.68 13.38
C GLY A 232 -2.97 26.41 14.52
N SER A 233 -3.27 25.15 14.86
CA SER A 233 -3.96 24.82 16.12
C SER A 233 -2.96 24.83 17.29
N PRO A 234 -3.25 25.53 18.40
CA PRO A 234 -2.39 25.54 19.59
C PRO A 234 -2.64 24.35 20.52
N LEU A 235 -3.58 23.47 20.18
CA LEU A 235 -4.16 22.50 21.11
C LEU A 235 -3.39 21.17 21.12
N ILE A 236 -3.43 20.53 22.29
CA ILE A 236 -3.03 19.14 22.49
C ILE A 236 -4.22 18.43 23.12
N TYR A 237 -4.64 17.34 22.50
CA TYR A 237 -5.75 16.51 22.92
C TYR A 237 -5.25 15.22 23.55
N THR A 238 -6.02 14.70 24.50
CA THR A 238 -5.78 13.44 25.20
C THR A 238 -7.10 12.70 25.39
N PRO A 239 -7.08 11.39 25.72
CA PRO A 239 -8.29 10.63 26.06
C PRO A 239 -9.12 11.16 27.24
N LEU A 240 -8.64 12.17 27.98
CA LEU A 240 -9.36 12.81 29.08
C LEU A 240 -10.15 14.06 28.66
N ASP A 241 -10.02 14.48 27.41
CA ASP A 241 -10.83 15.56 26.85
C ASP A 241 -12.25 15.07 26.51
N GLU A 242 -13.16 16.00 26.25
CA GLU A 242 -14.55 15.68 25.88
C GLU A 242 -14.63 14.78 24.63
N ASP A 243 -15.66 13.93 24.53
CA ASP A 243 -15.76 12.87 23.50
C ASP A 243 -15.54 13.40 22.08
N ASN A 244 -16.18 14.53 21.73
CA ASN A 244 -16.05 15.13 20.41
C ASN A 244 -14.67 15.76 20.17
N ASP A 245 -14.06 16.39 21.18
CA ASP A 245 -12.73 16.97 21.06
C ASP A 245 -11.70 15.86 20.79
N TRP A 246 -11.78 14.77 21.56
CA TRP A 246 -10.89 13.63 21.40
C TRP A 246 -11.15 12.88 20.09
N THR A 247 -12.41 12.66 19.72
CA THR A 247 -12.78 12.01 18.45
C THR A 247 -12.33 12.84 17.24
N LEU A 248 -12.46 14.17 17.28
CA LEU A 248 -11.96 15.05 16.21
C LEU A 248 -10.44 14.96 16.09
N ALA A 249 -9.71 14.90 17.21
CA ALA A 249 -8.27 14.72 17.18
C ALA A 249 -7.85 13.38 16.55
N LYS A 250 -8.61 12.31 16.81
CA LYS A 250 -8.42 11.00 16.17
C LYS A 250 -8.70 11.06 14.66
N ILE A 251 -9.81 11.67 14.25
CA ILE A 251 -10.15 11.91 12.84
C ILE A 251 -9.03 12.67 12.11
N LEU A 252 -8.47 13.70 12.74
CA LEU A 252 -7.38 14.49 12.17
C LEU A 252 -6.11 13.66 11.93
N LEU A 253 -5.77 12.77 12.86
CA LEU A 253 -4.65 11.86 12.68
C LEU A 253 -4.94 10.85 11.56
N ASN A 254 -6.12 10.21 11.56
CA ASN A 254 -6.51 9.23 10.56
C ASN A 254 -6.48 9.84 9.14
N MET A 255 -6.99 11.06 8.97
CA MET A 255 -6.88 11.79 7.69
C MET A 255 -5.42 12.02 7.25
N ASN A 256 -4.52 12.32 8.19
CA ASN A 256 -3.09 12.46 7.88
C ASN A 256 -2.42 11.12 7.55
N ASP A 257 -2.77 10.04 8.26
CA ASP A 257 -2.31 8.68 7.97
C ASP A 257 -2.76 8.20 6.59
N VAL A 258 -4.01 8.50 6.17
CA VAL A 258 -4.49 8.18 4.82
C VAL A 258 -3.67 8.91 3.77
N TRP A 259 -3.49 10.23 3.92
CA TRP A 259 -2.69 11.02 2.99
C TRP A 259 -1.26 10.50 2.90
N HIS A 260 -0.62 10.23 4.05
CA HIS A 260 0.68 9.59 4.11
C HIS A 260 0.71 8.29 3.32
N ASN A 261 -0.19 7.35 3.62
CA ASN A 261 -0.22 6.04 3.00
C ASN A 261 -0.44 6.09 1.48
N GLN A 262 -1.27 7.03 1.00
CA GLN A 262 -1.55 7.15 -0.43
C GLN A 262 -0.33 7.63 -1.24
N TRP A 263 0.50 8.49 -0.66
CA TRP A 263 1.71 8.93 -1.37
C TRP A 263 2.94 8.07 -1.03
N PHE A 264 2.94 7.41 0.12
CA PHE A 264 3.93 6.40 0.49
C PHE A 264 3.83 5.19 -0.41
N HIS A 265 2.64 4.62 -0.67
CA HIS A 265 2.55 3.44 -1.55
C HIS A 265 2.90 3.77 -3.00
N MET A 266 2.54 4.97 -3.49
CA MET A 266 2.97 5.45 -4.80
C MET A 266 4.51 5.47 -4.90
N ALA A 267 5.19 6.00 -3.89
CA ALA A 267 6.65 6.03 -3.84
C ALA A 267 7.29 4.65 -3.62
N ALA A 268 6.86 3.92 -2.60
CA ALA A 268 7.49 2.69 -2.15
C ALA A 268 7.16 1.47 -3.02
N ALA A 269 5.94 1.37 -3.55
CA ALA A 269 5.51 0.23 -4.36
C ALA A 269 5.60 0.52 -5.86
N HIS A 270 4.84 1.50 -6.36
CA HIS A 270 4.72 1.77 -7.80
C HIS A 270 6.06 2.21 -8.42
N ILE A 271 6.68 3.27 -7.90
CA ILE A 271 7.94 3.79 -8.45
C ILE A 271 9.06 2.73 -8.33
N SER A 272 9.23 2.11 -7.16
CA SER A 272 10.19 1.02 -6.98
C SER A 272 10.01 -0.11 -8.00
N SER A 273 8.76 -0.55 -8.21
CA SER A 273 8.45 -1.62 -9.15
C SER A 273 8.75 -1.21 -10.60
N ASP A 274 8.41 0.02 -10.99
CA ASP A 274 8.72 0.54 -12.33
C ASP A 274 10.23 0.53 -12.59
N LEU A 275 11.05 0.97 -11.62
CA LEU A 275 12.52 0.97 -11.78
C LEU A 275 13.09 -0.45 -11.95
N ILE A 276 12.57 -1.42 -11.19
CA ILE A 276 12.92 -2.84 -11.34
C ILE A 276 12.50 -3.35 -12.71
N TYR A 277 11.26 -3.10 -13.14
CA TYR A 277 10.74 -3.56 -14.42
C TYR A 277 11.51 -2.95 -15.60
N MET A 278 11.84 -1.65 -15.51
CA MET A 278 12.62 -0.91 -16.50
C MET A 278 14.04 -1.42 -16.65
N SER A 279 14.75 -1.62 -15.53
CA SER A 279 16.13 -2.15 -15.54
C SER A 279 16.16 -3.59 -16.04
N ALA A 280 15.19 -4.42 -15.63
CA ALA A 280 15.07 -5.80 -16.08
C ALA A 280 14.74 -5.91 -17.57
N THR A 281 13.82 -5.09 -18.09
CA THR A 281 13.44 -5.04 -19.52
C THR A 281 14.66 -4.85 -20.43
N ARG A 282 15.62 -4.04 -20.00
CA ARG A 282 16.82 -3.71 -20.77
C ARG A 282 17.98 -4.68 -20.57
N SER A 283 17.85 -5.65 -19.66
CA SER A 283 18.96 -6.50 -19.23
C SER A 283 18.76 -7.97 -19.57
N PHE A 284 17.51 -8.42 -19.67
CA PHE A 284 17.19 -9.83 -19.88
C PHE A 284 16.70 -10.15 -21.29
N SER A 285 16.99 -11.38 -21.72
CA SER A 285 16.24 -12.03 -22.78
C SER A 285 14.81 -12.29 -22.32
N ASP A 286 13.84 -12.29 -23.25
CA ASP A 286 12.46 -12.73 -22.98
C ASP A 286 12.40 -14.16 -22.39
N MET A 287 13.42 -15.00 -22.64
CA MET A 287 13.51 -16.36 -22.12
C MET A 287 14.13 -16.44 -20.73
N HIS A 288 14.53 -15.34 -20.09
CA HIS A 288 15.21 -15.43 -18.80
C HIS A 288 14.21 -15.70 -17.66
N PRO A 289 14.44 -16.70 -16.78
CA PRO A 289 13.48 -17.05 -15.71
C PRO A 289 13.25 -15.91 -14.72
N VAL A 290 14.30 -15.20 -14.30
CA VAL A 290 14.16 -14.03 -13.41
C VAL A 290 13.30 -12.93 -14.05
N TRP A 291 13.42 -12.73 -15.37
CA TRP A 291 12.58 -11.78 -16.08
C TRP A 291 11.12 -12.24 -16.17
N GLY A 292 10.90 -13.54 -16.39
CA GLY A 292 9.57 -14.14 -16.32
C GLY A 292 8.88 -13.86 -14.99
N LEU A 293 9.58 -14.03 -13.88
CA LEU A 293 9.06 -13.76 -12.54
C LEU A 293 8.78 -12.27 -12.32
N ILE A 294 9.71 -11.38 -12.67
CA ILE A 294 9.52 -9.92 -12.56
C ILE A 294 8.32 -9.47 -13.39
N ARG A 295 8.15 -10.00 -14.60
CA ARG A 295 6.98 -9.71 -15.45
C ARG A 295 5.67 -10.19 -14.84
N ARG A 296 5.69 -11.38 -14.22
CA ARG A 296 4.49 -11.92 -13.59
C ARG A 296 4.05 -11.10 -12.40
N LEU A 297 4.99 -10.62 -11.59
CA LEU A 297 4.69 -9.72 -10.47
C LEU A 297 4.29 -8.33 -10.96
N GLY A 298 4.99 -7.80 -11.97
CA GLY A 298 4.83 -6.46 -12.51
C GLY A 298 3.75 -6.33 -13.60
N VAL A 299 2.66 -7.10 -13.52
CA VAL A 299 1.49 -6.87 -14.38
C VAL A 299 1.04 -5.42 -14.24
N ASN A 300 0.68 -4.78 -15.36
CA ASN A 300 0.28 -3.38 -15.41
C ASN A 300 1.33 -2.38 -14.87
N SER A 301 2.62 -2.73 -14.80
CA SER A 301 3.71 -1.75 -14.53
C SER A 301 3.55 -0.52 -15.42
N PHE A 302 3.96 0.67 -15.00
CA PHE A 302 3.73 1.94 -15.73
C PHE A 302 2.27 2.41 -15.84
N ALA A 303 1.26 1.52 -15.83
CA ALA A 303 -0.14 1.92 -16.05
C ALA A 303 -0.64 2.85 -14.94
N TYR A 304 -0.29 2.56 -13.68
CA TYR A 304 -0.80 3.30 -12.52
C TYR A 304 -0.34 4.75 -12.47
N ARG A 305 0.89 5.06 -12.89
CA ARG A 305 1.35 6.47 -12.96
C ARG A 305 0.68 7.24 -14.09
N VAL A 306 0.42 6.58 -15.22
CA VAL A 306 -0.38 7.17 -16.31
C VAL A 306 -1.82 7.40 -15.85
N GLY A 307 -2.46 6.40 -15.23
CA GLY A 307 -3.81 6.49 -14.70
C GLY A 307 -3.94 7.57 -13.62
N ALA A 308 -3.05 7.57 -12.63
CA ALA A 308 -3.02 8.62 -11.61
C ALA A 308 -2.85 10.01 -12.22
N SER A 309 -2.02 10.17 -13.24
CA SER A 309 -1.88 11.42 -13.97
C SER A 309 -3.10 11.80 -14.81
N ALA A 310 -3.93 10.84 -15.23
CA ALA A 310 -5.08 11.08 -16.09
C ALA A 310 -6.37 11.41 -15.32
N SER A 311 -6.54 10.85 -14.12
CA SER A 311 -7.77 11.01 -13.32
C SER A 311 -7.57 11.53 -11.89
N LEU A 312 -6.44 11.23 -11.24
CA LEU A 312 -6.25 11.51 -9.81
C LEU A 312 -5.62 12.88 -9.56
N VAL A 313 -4.39 13.08 -10.05
CA VAL A 313 -3.56 14.26 -9.72
C VAL A 313 -3.64 15.38 -10.77
N ASN A 314 -4.33 15.18 -11.88
CA ASN A 314 -4.58 16.26 -12.84
C ASN A 314 -5.39 17.39 -12.19
N PRO A 315 -5.28 18.63 -12.70
CA PRO A 315 -6.10 19.75 -12.21
C PRO A 315 -7.59 19.41 -12.25
N GLY A 316 -8.30 19.61 -11.14
CA GLY A 316 -9.70 19.19 -10.99
C GLY A 316 -9.93 17.68 -10.98
N GLY A 317 -8.88 16.89 -10.78
CA GLY A 317 -8.92 15.43 -10.61
C GLY A 317 -9.47 14.98 -9.26
N ASP A 318 -9.52 13.68 -9.04
CA ASP A 318 -10.20 13.10 -7.88
C ASP A 318 -9.48 13.37 -6.55
N ILE A 319 -8.17 13.62 -6.56
CA ILE A 319 -7.45 14.07 -5.36
C ILE A 319 -7.95 15.44 -4.91
N GLU A 320 -8.02 16.42 -5.83
CA GLU A 320 -8.45 17.78 -5.49
C GLU A 320 -9.92 17.85 -5.07
N LYS A 321 -10.77 16.99 -5.62
CA LYS A 321 -12.19 16.92 -5.25
C LYS A 321 -12.41 16.41 -3.83
N ASN A 322 -11.65 15.41 -3.39
CA ASN A 322 -11.91 14.70 -2.14
C ASN A 322 -10.96 15.06 -0.99
N PHE A 323 -9.67 15.29 -1.25
CA PHE A 323 -8.67 15.50 -0.21
C PHE A 323 -8.50 16.98 0.18
N ALA A 324 -7.92 17.19 1.36
CA ALA A 324 -7.56 18.52 1.85
C ALA A 324 -6.45 19.21 1.03
N TRP A 325 -5.72 18.46 0.21
CA TRP A 325 -4.61 18.90 -0.62
C TRP A 325 -4.86 18.47 -2.06
N ASN A 326 -4.36 19.26 -3.03
CA ASN A 326 -4.54 18.99 -4.45
C ASN A 326 -3.46 18.07 -5.05
N GLY A 327 -3.59 17.79 -6.35
CA GLY A 327 -2.65 16.94 -7.10
C GLY A 327 -1.19 17.43 -7.07
N ASP A 328 -0.94 18.75 -7.09
CA ASP A 328 0.42 19.28 -7.02
C ASP A 328 1.09 18.98 -5.66
N GLN A 329 0.32 19.09 -4.57
CA GLN A 329 0.83 18.75 -3.23
C GLN A 329 1.11 17.25 -3.10
N ALA A 330 0.25 16.42 -3.68
CA ALA A 330 0.42 14.98 -3.76
C ALA A 330 1.73 14.58 -4.46
N ILE A 331 2.00 15.18 -5.62
CA ILE A 331 3.23 14.95 -6.41
C ILE A 331 4.46 15.38 -5.60
N ALA A 332 4.43 16.57 -5.01
CA ALA A 332 5.55 17.08 -4.20
C ALA A 332 5.82 16.19 -2.99
N TYR A 333 4.76 15.74 -2.31
CA TYR A 333 4.88 14.92 -1.11
C TYR A 333 5.35 13.49 -1.43
N SER A 334 4.89 12.88 -2.52
CA SER A 334 5.42 11.59 -3.00
C SER A 334 6.92 11.65 -3.28
N LYS A 335 7.42 12.74 -3.89
CA LYS A 335 8.86 12.96 -4.11
C LYS A 335 9.63 13.12 -2.80
N GLN A 336 9.06 13.81 -1.82
CA GLN A 336 9.64 13.93 -0.49
C GLN A 336 9.78 12.55 0.16
N LEU A 337 8.70 11.76 0.19
CA LEU A 337 8.68 10.40 0.75
C LEU A 337 9.66 9.45 0.04
N TRP A 338 9.78 9.57 -1.29
CA TRP A 338 10.81 8.85 -2.04
C TRP A 338 12.20 9.11 -1.49
N GLN A 339 12.56 10.38 -1.30
CA GLN A 339 13.89 10.79 -0.84
C GLN A 339 14.14 10.48 0.65
N SER A 340 13.14 10.64 1.50
CA SER A 340 13.30 10.48 2.95
C SER A 340 13.23 9.03 3.42
N GLU A 341 12.37 8.21 2.80
CA GLU A 341 11.92 6.96 3.41
C GLU A 341 11.92 5.78 2.45
N CYS A 342 11.50 5.96 1.19
CA CYS A 342 11.18 4.84 0.31
C CYS A 342 12.38 4.35 -0.53
N ALA A 343 13.27 5.25 -0.97
CA ALA A 343 14.31 4.92 -1.94
C ALA A 343 15.34 3.86 -1.50
N PRO A 344 15.80 3.79 -0.22
CA PRO A 344 16.80 2.80 0.19
C PRO A 344 16.27 1.35 0.16
N TRP A 345 16.60 0.59 -0.89
CA TRP A 345 16.05 -0.74 -1.16
C TRP A 345 16.27 -1.77 -0.04
N GLN A 346 17.53 -2.11 0.28
CA GLN A 346 17.81 -3.14 1.29
C GLN A 346 17.40 -2.72 2.71
N ALA A 347 17.52 -1.44 3.04
CA ALA A 347 17.05 -0.92 4.32
C ALA A 347 15.53 -1.06 4.50
N ASN A 348 14.77 -1.17 3.42
CA ASN A 348 13.31 -1.31 3.44
C ASN A 348 12.81 -2.76 3.40
N TYR A 349 13.69 -3.74 3.49
CA TYR A 349 13.30 -5.12 3.77
C TYR A 349 12.52 -5.17 5.09
N LEU A 350 11.37 -5.86 5.10
CA LEU A 350 10.39 -5.84 6.19
C LEU A 350 11.02 -5.94 7.58
N LYS A 351 11.82 -6.99 7.84
CA LYS A 351 12.43 -7.20 9.16
C LYS A 351 13.39 -6.08 9.55
N ALA A 352 14.22 -5.61 8.61
CA ALA A 352 15.15 -4.51 8.84
C ALA A 352 14.40 -3.20 9.12
N LYS A 353 13.35 -2.91 8.35
CA LYS A 353 12.48 -1.74 8.52
C LYS A 353 11.78 -1.73 9.88
N LEU A 354 11.12 -2.83 10.25
CA LEU A 354 10.40 -2.93 11.52
C LEU A 354 11.33 -2.92 12.75
N THR A 355 12.51 -3.56 12.64
CA THR A 355 13.53 -3.51 13.71
C THR A 355 14.07 -2.09 13.88
N ARG A 356 14.39 -1.40 12.77
CA ARG A 356 14.84 0.00 12.80
C ARG A 356 13.81 0.94 13.43
N ARG A 357 12.51 0.70 13.18
CA ARG A 357 11.39 1.44 13.80
C ARG A 357 11.11 1.00 15.25
N GLY A 358 11.83 -0.01 15.77
CA GLY A 358 11.67 -0.52 17.13
C GLY A 358 10.36 -1.28 17.38
N LEU A 359 9.70 -1.75 16.33
CA LEU A 359 8.40 -2.44 16.43
C LEU A 359 8.58 -3.95 16.69
N ILE A 360 9.69 -4.53 16.24
CA ILE A 360 10.10 -5.91 16.54
C ILE A 360 11.55 -5.92 17.03
N ASN A 361 11.93 -6.95 17.80
CA ASN A 361 13.30 -7.13 18.32
C ASN A 361 13.88 -5.85 18.95
N SER A 362 13.08 -5.12 19.73
CA SER A 362 13.53 -3.87 20.35
C SER A 362 14.49 -4.15 21.50
N GLU A 363 15.66 -3.52 21.49
CA GLU A 363 16.69 -3.69 22.54
C GLU A 363 16.40 -2.90 23.83
N TYR A 364 15.40 -2.00 23.82
CA TYR A 364 15.20 -1.01 24.87
C TYR A 364 13.75 -0.83 25.31
N GLY A 365 12.84 -1.72 24.89
CA GLY A 365 11.44 -1.67 25.26
C GLY A 365 10.77 -3.05 25.17
N PRO A 366 9.60 -3.22 25.81
CA PRO A 366 8.87 -4.48 25.75
C PRO A 366 8.32 -4.74 24.33
N GLU A 367 8.14 -6.01 24.00
CA GLU A 367 7.47 -6.44 22.78
C GLU A 367 6.00 -5.95 22.76
N LEU A 368 5.47 -5.77 21.55
CA LEU A 368 4.04 -5.53 21.35
C LEU A 368 3.31 -6.86 21.52
N ASN A 369 2.27 -6.89 22.35
CA ASN A 369 1.50 -8.12 22.58
C ASN A 369 0.75 -8.61 21.34
N SER A 370 0.41 -7.69 20.43
CA SER A 370 -0.20 -7.99 19.14
C SER A 370 0.36 -7.04 18.09
N PHE A 371 0.72 -7.57 16.92
CA PHE A 371 1.11 -6.77 15.76
C PHE A 371 0.54 -7.40 14.47
N PRO A 372 -0.78 -7.28 14.23
CA PRO A 372 -1.48 -8.06 13.21
C PRO A 372 -0.90 -7.89 11.81
N TYR A 373 -0.49 -6.67 11.45
CA TYR A 373 0.22 -6.43 10.18
C TYR A 373 1.43 -7.36 10.03
N TYR A 374 2.32 -7.42 11.03
CA TYR A 374 3.53 -8.22 10.94
C TYR A 374 3.25 -9.71 10.91
N ASP A 375 2.25 -10.19 11.65
CA ASP A 375 1.90 -11.61 11.70
C ASP A 375 1.44 -12.11 10.32
N ASP A 376 0.46 -11.42 9.70
CA ASP A 376 -0.07 -11.79 8.39
C ASP A 376 0.96 -11.60 7.28
N VAL A 377 1.65 -10.45 7.29
CA VAL A 377 2.69 -10.17 6.31
C VAL A 377 3.83 -11.20 6.40
N SER A 378 4.22 -11.61 7.61
CA SER A 378 5.27 -12.62 7.77
C SER A 378 4.84 -13.99 7.23
N ALA A 379 3.58 -14.37 7.40
CA ALA A 379 3.04 -15.61 6.86
C ALA A 379 3.06 -15.60 5.31
N ILE A 380 2.53 -14.54 4.70
CA ILE A 380 2.48 -14.42 3.24
C ILE A 380 3.87 -14.29 2.65
N LEU A 381 4.72 -13.42 3.22
CA LEU A 381 6.09 -13.23 2.75
C LEU A 381 6.93 -14.50 2.91
N GLY A 382 6.66 -15.30 3.95
CA GLY A 382 7.26 -16.63 4.14
C GLY A 382 6.90 -17.58 3.00
N ALA A 383 5.63 -17.62 2.59
CA ALA A 383 5.19 -18.43 1.45
C ALA A 383 5.78 -17.95 0.12
N LEU A 384 5.78 -16.64 -0.13
CA LEU A 384 6.44 -16.04 -1.31
C LEU A 384 7.93 -16.37 -1.34
N ARG A 385 8.64 -16.21 -0.22
CA ARG A 385 10.06 -16.54 -0.12
C ARG A 385 10.33 -18.02 -0.37
N THR A 386 9.46 -18.90 0.13
CA THR A 386 9.57 -20.35 -0.09
C THR A 386 9.44 -20.68 -1.58
N PHE A 387 8.42 -20.11 -2.25
CA PHE A 387 8.27 -20.24 -3.70
C PHE A 387 9.49 -19.70 -4.45
N ILE A 388 9.91 -18.47 -4.16
CA ILE A 388 11.02 -17.81 -4.86
C ILE A 388 12.33 -18.57 -4.66
N THR A 389 12.57 -19.14 -3.48
CA THR A 389 13.74 -19.98 -3.22
C THR A 389 13.71 -21.22 -4.12
N ALA A 390 12.60 -21.97 -4.13
CA ALA A 390 12.44 -23.15 -4.97
C ALA A 390 12.53 -22.80 -6.47
N TYR A 391 11.96 -21.66 -6.87
CA TYR A 391 12.05 -21.15 -8.24
C TYR A 391 13.49 -20.85 -8.64
N VAL A 392 14.25 -20.14 -7.80
CA VAL A 392 15.68 -19.85 -8.06
C VAL A 392 16.47 -21.15 -8.11
N ASP A 393 16.25 -22.09 -7.19
CA ASP A 393 16.94 -23.38 -7.17
C ASP A 393 16.64 -24.24 -8.41
N ALA A 394 15.43 -24.12 -8.98
CA ALA A 394 15.04 -24.82 -10.19
C ALA A 394 15.83 -24.39 -11.44
N TYR A 395 16.44 -23.20 -11.45
CA TYR A 395 17.25 -22.73 -12.58
C TYR A 395 18.74 -22.59 -12.25
N TYR A 396 19.09 -22.27 -11.00
CA TYR A 396 20.46 -22.05 -10.55
C TYR A 396 20.94 -23.22 -9.66
N PRO A 397 21.75 -24.14 -10.20
CA PRO A 397 22.24 -25.28 -9.42
C PRO A 397 23.23 -24.89 -8.31
N SER A 398 23.88 -23.73 -8.42
CA SER A 398 24.89 -23.25 -7.46
C SER A 398 25.02 -21.72 -7.48
N ASP A 399 25.74 -21.17 -6.50
CA ASP A 399 26.14 -19.76 -6.48
C ASP A 399 27.10 -19.42 -7.65
N ASP A 400 27.88 -20.38 -8.13
CA ASP A 400 28.70 -20.19 -9.35
C ASP A 400 27.82 -19.92 -10.58
N ALA A 401 26.61 -20.51 -10.65
CA ALA A 401 25.68 -20.22 -11.73
C ALA A 401 25.14 -18.77 -11.68
N ILE A 402 25.03 -18.18 -10.48
CA ILE A 402 24.66 -16.76 -10.29
C ILE A 402 25.77 -15.86 -10.85
N THR A 403 27.02 -16.13 -10.47
CA THR A 403 28.16 -15.32 -10.93
C THR A 403 28.50 -15.52 -12.41
N ALA A 404 28.11 -16.66 -13.00
CA ALA A 404 28.26 -16.93 -14.42
C ALA A 404 27.16 -16.28 -15.29
N ASP A 405 26.03 -15.86 -14.71
CA ASP A 405 24.91 -15.30 -15.46
C ASP A 405 25.13 -13.82 -15.79
N LYS A 406 25.52 -13.58 -17.04
CA LYS A 406 25.80 -12.23 -17.55
C LYS A 406 24.55 -11.36 -17.72
N GLU A 407 23.37 -11.96 -17.94
CA GLU A 407 22.13 -11.18 -18.06
C GLU A 407 21.70 -10.71 -16.66
N LEU A 408 21.79 -11.58 -15.66
CA LEU A 408 21.54 -11.28 -14.26
C LEU A 408 22.47 -10.17 -13.74
N LEU A 409 23.78 -10.35 -13.86
CA LEU A 409 24.74 -9.35 -13.38
C LEU A 409 24.59 -8.00 -14.12
N ALA A 410 24.23 -8.03 -15.41
CA ALA A 410 23.93 -6.80 -16.15
C ALA A 410 22.69 -6.09 -15.61
N TRP A 411 21.65 -6.84 -15.18
CA TRP A 411 20.47 -6.25 -14.54
C TRP A 411 20.81 -5.54 -13.23
N PHE A 412 21.60 -6.18 -12.35
CA PHE A 412 22.00 -5.56 -11.09
C PHE A 412 22.78 -4.26 -11.32
N HIS A 413 23.72 -4.27 -12.26
CA HIS A 413 24.46 -3.07 -12.66
C HIS A 413 23.55 -1.99 -13.27
N GLU A 414 22.60 -2.35 -14.14
CA GLU A 414 21.64 -1.41 -14.74
C GLU A 414 20.73 -0.79 -13.66
N ALA A 415 20.24 -1.59 -12.71
CA ALA A 415 19.40 -1.17 -11.58
C ALA A 415 20.14 -0.17 -10.67
N ALA A 416 21.38 -0.48 -10.29
CA ALA A 416 22.18 0.36 -9.41
C ALA A 416 22.64 1.67 -10.07
N HIS A 417 23.02 1.64 -11.36
CA HIS A 417 23.67 2.79 -11.99
C HIS A 417 22.78 3.53 -12.98
N ALA A 418 22.11 2.83 -13.90
CA ALA A 418 21.39 3.47 -14.99
C ALA A 418 20.03 4.03 -14.54
N VAL A 419 19.35 3.35 -13.61
CA VAL A 419 18.14 3.86 -12.94
C VAL A 419 18.40 4.35 -11.51
N SER A 420 19.66 4.28 -11.05
CA SER A 420 20.14 4.90 -9.79
C SER A 420 19.35 4.47 -8.53
N MET A 421 19.00 3.19 -8.40
CA MET A 421 18.32 2.69 -7.21
C MET A 421 19.22 2.80 -5.98
N ILE A 422 18.72 3.47 -4.94
CA ILE A 422 19.49 3.74 -3.71
C ILE A 422 19.57 2.49 -2.85
N ASN A 423 20.77 2.14 -2.37
CA ASN A 423 21.02 0.95 -1.55
C ASN A 423 20.49 -0.35 -2.20
N PHE A 424 20.49 -0.39 -3.53
CA PHE A 424 20.37 -1.62 -4.31
C PHE A 424 21.77 -2.20 -4.51
N PRO A 425 21.96 -3.53 -4.44
CA PRO A 425 23.28 -4.12 -4.67
C PRO A 425 23.73 -3.94 -6.13
N ASP A 426 24.95 -3.41 -6.35
CA ASP A 426 25.53 -3.24 -7.69
C ASP A 426 25.80 -4.58 -8.40
N SER A 427 25.95 -5.65 -7.62
CA SER A 427 26.16 -7.03 -8.07
C SER A 427 25.80 -8.01 -6.95
N ILE A 428 25.62 -9.28 -7.28
CA ILE A 428 25.37 -10.38 -6.33
C ILE A 428 26.24 -11.60 -6.67
N SER A 429 26.47 -12.44 -5.67
CA SER A 429 27.29 -13.66 -5.83
C SER A 429 26.57 -14.94 -5.41
N THR A 430 25.42 -14.84 -4.72
CA THR A 430 24.74 -15.99 -4.15
C THR A 430 23.27 -16.06 -4.53
N LYS A 431 22.70 -17.27 -4.51
CA LYS A 431 21.26 -17.48 -4.67
C LYS A 431 20.46 -16.76 -3.58
N SER A 432 20.99 -16.72 -2.36
CA SER A 432 20.32 -16.06 -1.23
C SER A 432 20.15 -14.56 -1.46
N GLU A 433 21.11 -13.88 -2.08
CA GLU A 433 21.01 -12.45 -2.41
C GLU A 433 19.95 -12.22 -3.49
N LEU A 434 19.90 -13.07 -4.53
CA LEU A 434 18.86 -13.01 -5.55
C LEU A 434 17.46 -13.23 -4.96
N VAL A 435 17.31 -14.26 -4.13
CA VAL A 435 16.06 -14.56 -3.42
C VAL A 435 15.63 -13.38 -2.56
N ALA A 436 16.55 -12.72 -1.84
CA ALA A 436 16.22 -11.56 -1.02
C ALA A 436 15.66 -10.38 -1.83
N VAL A 437 16.27 -10.08 -2.99
CA VAL A 437 15.82 -9.01 -3.88
C VAL A 437 14.45 -9.30 -4.49
N LEU A 438 14.25 -10.51 -5.01
CA LEU A 438 12.98 -10.91 -5.61
C LEU A 438 11.86 -11.01 -4.57
N THR A 439 12.17 -11.49 -3.37
CA THR A 439 11.22 -11.55 -2.25
C THR A 439 10.80 -10.15 -1.82
N HIS A 440 11.74 -9.19 -1.79
CA HIS A 440 11.38 -7.81 -1.48
C HIS A 440 10.52 -7.17 -2.58
N HIS A 441 10.82 -7.41 -3.85
CA HIS A 441 9.98 -6.93 -4.96
C HIS A 441 8.55 -7.48 -4.86
N ALA A 442 8.40 -8.78 -4.58
CA ALA A 442 7.09 -9.39 -4.32
C ALA A 442 6.39 -8.79 -3.08
N TYR A 443 7.12 -8.50 -2.01
CA TYR A 443 6.57 -7.80 -0.84
C TYR A 443 6.01 -6.42 -1.19
N LEU A 444 6.74 -5.61 -1.97
CA LEU A 444 6.29 -4.27 -2.33
C LEU A 444 4.97 -4.32 -3.12
N ILE A 445 4.86 -5.28 -4.03
CA ILE A 445 3.73 -5.44 -4.92
C ILE A 445 2.53 -6.11 -4.23
N SER A 446 2.70 -7.31 -3.70
CA SER A 446 1.59 -8.15 -3.27
C SER A 446 1.13 -7.86 -1.84
N ILE A 447 1.94 -7.14 -1.05
CA ILE A 447 1.69 -6.95 0.38
C ILE A 447 1.63 -5.48 0.74
N LEU A 448 2.72 -4.73 0.49
CA LEU A 448 2.77 -3.32 0.89
C LEU A 448 1.69 -2.52 0.17
N HIS A 449 1.55 -2.67 -1.15
CA HIS A 449 0.47 -2.05 -1.92
C HIS A 449 -0.90 -2.39 -1.34
N GLY A 450 -1.24 -3.68 -1.26
CA GLY A 450 -2.55 -4.15 -0.79
C GLY A 450 -2.87 -3.76 0.66
N SER A 451 -1.86 -3.51 1.51
CA SER A 451 -2.09 -3.02 2.88
C SER A 451 -2.43 -1.53 2.98
N LEU A 452 -2.00 -0.72 2.01
CA LEU A 452 -2.11 0.75 2.07
C LEU A 452 -3.17 1.30 1.10
N ASN A 453 -3.52 0.52 0.08
CA ASN A 453 -4.40 0.89 -1.01
C ASN A 453 -5.35 -0.30 -1.32
N SER A 454 -5.89 -0.40 -2.54
CA SER A 454 -6.84 -1.42 -2.98
C SER A 454 -7.96 -1.67 -1.96
N ASN A 455 -8.17 -2.93 -1.57
CA ASN A 455 -9.20 -3.37 -0.63
C ASN A 455 -9.07 -2.69 0.75
N SER A 456 -7.87 -2.30 1.19
CA SER A 456 -7.66 -1.68 2.52
C SER A 456 -8.41 -0.36 2.69
N LEU A 457 -8.58 0.40 1.60
CA LEU A 457 -9.25 1.70 1.63
C LEU A 457 -10.72 1.55 2.02
N VAL A 458 -11.47 0.77 1.24
CA VAL A 458 -12.92 0.71 1.38
C VAL A 458 -13.36 -0.07 2.63
N HIS A 459 -12.54 -1.02 3.10
CA HIS A 459 -12.87 -1.82 4.28
C HIS A 459 -12.34 -1.21 5.60
N TYR A 460 -11.32 -0.34 5.56
CA TYR A 460 -10.67 0.18 6.78
C TYR A 460 -10.31 1.65 6.68
N SER A 461 -9.21 1.97 5.99
CA SER A 461 -8.51 3.25 6.12
C SER A 461 -9.26 4.45 5.55
N ALA A 462 -10.35 4.27 4.82
CA ALA A 462 -11.17 5.36 4.28
C ALA A 462 -12.65 5.26 4.67
N VAL A 463 -12.95 4.49 5.72
CA VAL A 463 -14.31 4.33 6.24
C VAL A 463 -14.72 5.55 7.05
N LEU A 464 -15.77 6.22 6.60
CA LEU A 464 -16.42 7.34 7.28
C LEU A 464 -17.19 6.83 8.51
N PRO A 465 -17.31 7.65 9.56
CA PRO A 465 -16.86 9.04 9.68
C PRO A 465 -15.45 9.23 10.26
N MET A 466 -14.73 8.15 10.64
CA MET A 466 -13.41 8.28 11.28
C MET A 466 -12.28 8.63 10.30
N HIS A 467 -12.45 8.35 9.01
CA HIS A 467 -11.43 8.54 7.98
C HIS A 467 -11.88 9.45 6.82
N PRO A 468 -12.34 10.69 7.07
CA PRO A 468 -12.62 11.63 6.00
C PRO A 468 -11.32 12.09 5.32
N PHE A 469 -11.38 12.36 4.02
CA PHE A 469 -10.22 12.86 3.27
C PHE A 469 -9.96 14.36 3.48
N SER A 470 -10.94 15.07 4.04
CA SER A 470 -10.81 16.47 4.41
C SER A 470 -11.77 16.84 5.54
N LEU A 471 -11.42 17.86 6.32
CA LEU A 471 -12.39 18.59 7.12
C LEU A 471 -12.96 19.80 6.36
N TYR A 472 -14.19 20.16 6.73
CA TYR A 472 -15.00 21.19 6.08
C TYR A 472 -15.11 22.47 6.92
N GLN A 473 -14.48 22.49 8.10
CA GLN A 473 -14.38 23.63 8.99
C GLN A 473 -12.94 23.83 9.47
N PRO A 474 -12.52 25.07 9.79
CA PRO A 474 -11.21 25.35 10.35
C PRO A 474 -10.94 24.58 11.65
N LEU A 475 -9.67 24.21 11.88
CA LEU A 475 -9.28 23.54 13.13
C LEU A 475 -9.65 24.39 14.35
N PRO A 476 -10.23 23.80 15.42
CA PRO A 476 -10.56 24.53 16.64
C PRO A 476 -9.35 25.24 17.24
N LYS A 477 -9.59 26.42 17.80
CA LYS A 477 -8.61 27.20 18.59
C LYS A 477 -8.77 27.00 20.09
N GLU A 478 -9.93 26.54 20.51
CA GLU A 478 -10.28 26.19 21.88
C GLU A 478 -10.99 24.82 21.88
N LYS A 479 -10.93 24.13 23.02
CA LYS A 479 -11.67 22.88 23.24
C LYS A 479 -13.16 23.17 23.48
N GLY A 480 -14.00 22.15 23.40
CA GLY A 480 -15.45 22.24 23.60
C GLY A 480 -16.24 22.08 22.30
N VAL A 481 -15.78 21.23 21.37
CA VAL A 481 -16.54 20.90 20.15
C VAL A 481 -17.87 20.26 20.53
N SER A 482 -18.98 20.92 20.20
CA SER A 482 -20.33 20.44 20.51
C SER A 482 -20.85 19.38 19.55
N SER A 483 -20.37 19.37 18.30
CA SER A 483 -20.72 18.37 17.28
C SER A 483 -19.59 18.19 16.27
N LEU A 484 -19.39 16.95 15.83
CA LEU A 484 -18.43 16.58 14.79
C LEU A 484 -18.95 16.85 13.38
N VAL A 485 -20.28 16.78 13.19
CA VAL A 485 -20.93 16.85 11.87
C VAL A 485 -20.49 18.05 11.04
N PRO A 486 -20.38 19.28 11.57
CA PRO A 486 -19.93 20.42 10.77
C PRO A 486 -18.53 20.27 10.17
N PHE A 487 -17.66 19.46 10.79
CA PHE A 487 -16.30 19.23 10.30
C PHE A 487 -16.25 18.13 9.22
N LEU A 488 -17.22 17.23 9.19
CA LEU A 488 -17.25 16.03 8.35
C LEU A 488 -17.87 16.31 6.97
N PRO A 489 -17.64 15.44 5.95
CA PRO A 489 -18.23 15.61 4.63
C PRO A 489 -19.76 15.49 4.67
N ASP A 490 -20.45 16.33 3.89
CA ASP A 490 -21.88 16.16 3.65
C ASP A 490 -22.19 14.88 2.84
N LEU A 491 -23.47 14.63 2.56
CA LEU A 491 -23.90 13.41 1.87
C LEU A 491 -23.26 13.28 0.48
N GLU A 492 -23.23 14.36 -0.30
CA GLU A 492 -22.68 14.35 -1.67
C GLU A 492 -21.19 14.03 -1.63
N ALA A 493 -20.42 14.71 -0.77
CA ALA A 493 -19.00 14.46 -0.65
C ALA A 493 -18.68 13.09 -0.01
N SER A 494 -19.54 12.59 0.87
CA SER A 494 -19.41 11.25 1.44
C SER A 494 -19.58 10.17 0.37
N ILE A 495 -20.61 10.28 -0.48
CA ILE A 495 -20.81 9.37 -1.63
C ILE A 495 -19.64 9.50 -2.60
N GLN A 496 -19.12 10.70 -2.83
CA GLN A 496 -17.97 10.92 -3.69
C GLN A 496 -16.70 10.25 -3.16
N GLN A 497 -16.42 10.36 -1.86
CA GLN A 497 -15.29 9.67 -1.22
C GLN A 497 -15.44 8.15 -1.35
N ILE A 498 -16.62 7.61 -1.05
CA ILE A 498 -16.86 6.16 -1.13
C ILE A 498 -16.74 5.67 -2.57
N THR A 499 -17.26 6.43 -3.55
CA THR A 499 -17.11 6.13 -4.98
C THR A 499 -15.65 6.03 -5.38
N LEU A 500 -14.81 6.98 -4.94
CA LEU A 500 -13.38 6.96 -5.24
C LEU A 500 -12.72 5.70 -4.64
N VAL A 501 -12.98 5.38 -3.37
CA VAL A 501 -12.29 4.24 -2.74
C VAL A 501 -12.82 2.88 -3.18
N ALA A 502 -14.09 2.78 -3.52
CA ALA A 502 -14.67 1.58 -4.11
C ALA A 502 -14.07 1.29 -5.51
N SER A 503 -13.59 2.32 -6.23
CA SER A 503 -12.92 2.16 -7.52
C SER A 503 -11.53 1.52 -7.45
N PHE A 504 -10.97 1.43 -6.25
CA PHE A 504 -9.72 0.71 -5.97
C PHE A 504 -9.99 -0.71 -5.43
N ASN A 505 -11.23 -1.08 -5.14
CA ASN A 505 -11.52 -2.40 -4.57
C ASN A 505 -11.46 -3.49 -5.63
N GLN A 506 -10.79 -4.61 -5.32
CA GLN A 506 -10.47 -5.67 -6.28
C GLN A 506 -11.25 -6.96 -6.01
N ALA A 507 -12.52 -6.86 -5.61
CA ALA A 507 -13.37 -8.04 -5.36
C ALA A 507 -13.47 -8.99 -6.58
N GLN A 508 -13.35 -8.46 -7.80
CA GLN A 508 -13.44 -9.24 -9.04
C GLN A 508 -12.20 -10.09 -9.34
N ILE A 509 -11.09 -9.89 -8.62
CA ILE A 509 -9.88 -10.71 -8.76
C ILE A 509 -10.06 -12.13 -8.18
N ALA A 510 -11.13 -12.37 -7.44
CA ALA A 510 -11.48 -13.68 -6.89
C ALA A 510 -11.34 -14.80 -7.94
N ASP A 511 -10.60 -15.85 -7.57
CA ASP A 511 -10.33 -17.04 -8.39
C ASP A 511 -9.61 -16.79 -9.73
N THR A 512 -9.08 -15.58 -9.95
CA THR A 512 -8.20 -15.28 -11.09
C THR A 512 -6.73 -15.52 -10.73
N SER A 513 -5.86 -15.64 -11.74
CA SER A 513 -4.42 -15.75 -11.53
C SER A 513 -3.82 -14.51 -10.87
N ASP A 514 -4.48 -13.35 -10.92
CA ASP A 514 -4.01 -12.10 -10.33
C ASP A 514 -4.31 -12.00 -8.83
N SER A 515 -5.07 -12.95 -8.27
CA SER A 515 -5.21 -13.10 -6.82
C SER A 515 -3.92 -13.58 -6.18
N LEU A 516 -3.71 -13.23 -4.92
CA LEU A 516 -2.55 -13.65 -4.15
C LEU A 516 -2.43 -15.19 -4.09
N ARG A 517 -3.56 -15.91 -4.07
CA ARG A 517 -3.61 -17.39 -4.07
C ARG A 517 -3.05 -18.01 -5.35
N PHE A 518 -3.36 -17.43 -6.51
CA PHE A 518 -3.04 -18.02 -7.82
C PHE A 518 -1.96 -17.23 -8.57
N LEU A 519 -1.20 -16.41 -7.85
CA LEU A 519 -0.17 -15.52 -8.40
C LEU A 519 0.79 -16.20 -9.38
N PHE A 520 1.15 -17.48 -9.18
CA PHE A 520 2.08 -18.19 -10.05
C PHE A 520 1.41 -19.19 -11.02
N ASN A 521 0.07 -19.15 -11.14
CA ASN A 521 -0.73 -20.03 -12.00
C ASN A 521 -1.23 -19.32 -13.28
N GLU A 522 -0.75 -18.11 -13.58
CA GLU A 522 -1.04 -17.43 -14.85
C GLU A 522 -0.59 -18.30 -16.03
N THR A 523 -1.43 -18.42 -17.06
CA THR A 523 -1.31 -19.43 -18.11
C THR A 523 0.00 -19.29 -18.90
N GLU A 524 0.39 -18.09 -19.32
CA GLU A 524 1.64 -17.88 -20.06
C GLU A 524 2.85 -18.20 -19.18
N PHE A 525 2.95 -17.62 -17.99
CA PHE A 525 4.03 -17.85 -17.04
C PHE A 525 4.18 -19.35 -16.71
N TYR A 526 3.08 -20.00 -16.33
CA TYR A 526 3.06 -21.41 -15.92
C TYR A 526 3.45 -22.36 -17.06
N SER A 527 3.10 -22.02 -18.31
CA SER A 527 3.49 -22.82 -19.49
C SER A 527 5.00 -22.79 -19.77
N ARG A 528 5.69 -21.70 -19.39
CA ARG A 528 7.11 -21.47 -19.71
C ARG A 528 8.08 -21.92 -18.63
N ILE A 529 7.62 -22.10 -17.41
CA ILE A 529 8.45 -22.59 -16.30
C ILE A 529 8.69 -24.12 -16.38
N ASN A 530 9.79 -24.59 -15.81
CA ASN A 530 10.10 -26.02 -15.71
C ASN A 530 9.23 -26.74 -14.65
N ASN A 531 9.36 -28.06 -14.56
CA ASN A 531 8.52 -28.88 -13.70
C ASN A 531 8.73 -28.56 -12.21
N GLU A 532 9.98 -28.36 -11.79
CA GLU A 532 10.34 -28.03 -10.41
C GLU A 532 9.71 -26.70 -9.97
N ALA A 533 9.70 -25.69 -10.85
CA ALA A 533 9.03 -24.42 -10.59
C ALA A 533 7.49 -24.54 -10.59
N ARG A 534 6.90 -25.47 -11.37
CA ARG A 534 5.45 -25.74 -11.33
C ARG A 534 5.04 -26.39 -10.02
N GLU A 535 5.81 -27.36 -9.55
CA GLU A 535 5.60 -27.99 -8.24
C GLU A 535 5.68 -26.94 -7.12
N ALA A 536 6.65 -26.02 -7.20
CA ALA A 536 6.73 -24.90 -6.25
C ALA A 536 5.48 -23.98 -6.30
N ALA A 537 4.95 -23.69 -7.49
CA ALA A 537 3.73 -22.88 -7.64
C ALA A 537 2.50 -23.57 -7.03
N GLU A 538 2.39 -24.89 -7.16
CA GLU A 538 1.32 -25.68 -6.54
C GLU A 538 1.42 -25.66 -5.01
N VAL A 539 2.63 -25.82 -4.45
CA VAL A 539 2.87 -25.72 -3.01
C VAL A 539 2.51 -24.32 -2.48
N TYR A 540 2.87 -23.27 -3.22
CA TYR A 540 2.49 -21.90 -2.88
C TYR A 540 0.96 -21.72 -2.84
N SER A 541 0.26 -22.15 -3.90
CA SER A 541 -1.20 -22.01 -3.96
C SER A 541 -1.91 -22.82 -2.87
N ALA A 542 -1.41 -24.01 -2.54
CA ALA A 542 -1.91 -24.81 -1.43
C ALA A 542 -1.69 -24.11 -0.07
N THR A 543 -0.52 -23.47 0.12
CA THR A 543 -0.20 -22.71 1.32
C THR A 543 -1.14 -21.50 1.48
N MET A 544 -1.37 -20.74 0.41
CA MET A 544 -2.33 -19.63 0.41
C MET A 544 -3.76 -20.11 0.63
N SER A 545 -4.14 -21.27 0.07
CA SER A 545 -5.46 -21.87 0.30
C SER A 545 -5.71 -22.21 1.77
N LYS A 546 -4.67 -22.63 2.50
CA LYS A 546 -4.75 -22.83 3.95
C LYS A 546 -4.90 -21.50 4.69
N PHE A 547 -4.12 -20.49 4.32
CA PHE A 547 -4.20 -19.17 4.94
C PHE A 547 -5.58 -18.49 4.75
N ILE A 548 -6.25 -18.73 3.62
CA ILE A 548 -7.65 -18.30 3.41
C ILE A 548 -8.58 -18.82 4.52
N GLN A 549 -8.41 -20.08 4.96
CA GLN A 549 -9.24 -20.64 6.02
C GLN A 549 -9.00 -19.93 7.36
N ASP A 550 -7.74 -19.60 7.65
CA ASP A 550 -7.37 -18.86 8.85
C ASP A 550 -7.96 -17.45 8.83
N VAL A 551 -7.91 -16.75 7.69
CA VAL A 551 -8.47 -15.39 7.52
C VAL A 551 -10.00 -15.40 7.59
N LYS A 552 -10.67 -16.30 6.87
CA LYS A 552 -12.15 -16.40 6.87
C LYS A 552 -12.72 -16.90 8.19
N GLY A 553 -11.91 -17.57 9.00
CA GLY A 553 -12.29 -18.01 10.34
C GLY A 553 -12.24 -16.92 11.42
N ARG A 554 -11.69 -15.73 11.10
CA ARG A 554 -11.58 -14.61 12.05
C ARG A 554 -12.96 -14.05 12.37
N LYS A 555 -13.13 -13.73 13.65
CA LYS A 555 -14.31 -13.11 14.24
C LYS A 555 -13.90 -12.45 15.54
N LEU A 556 -14.72 -11.54 16.05
CA LEU A 556 -14.54 -11.06 17.42
C LEU A 556 -14.78 -12.21 18.41
N ASP A 557 -13.87 -12.38 19.36
CA ASP A 557 -13.96 -13.36 20.44
C ASP A 557 -14.92 -12.90 21.54
N GLY A 558 -14.97 -13.66 22.66
CA GLY A 558 -15.85 -13.33 23.78
C GLY A 558 -15.54 -12.01 24.48
N ASP A 559 -14.33 -11.48 24.29
CA ASP A 559 -13.90 -10.18 24.81
C ASP A 559 -14.05 -9.07 23.76
N GLY A 560 -14.64 -9.38 22.59
CA GLY A 560 -14.86 -8.44 21.50
C GLY A 560 -13.59 -8.16 20.68
N HIS A 561 -12.61 -9.06 20.68
CA HIS A 561 -11.34 -8.87 19.98
C HIS A 561 -11.08 -9.91 18.89
N SER A 562 -10.39 -9.49 17.82
CA SER A 562 -9.77 -10.34 16.80
C SER A 562 -8.32 -9.90 16.67
N GLN A 563 -7.37 -10.80 16.90
CA GLN A 563 -5.93 -10.48 16.90
C GLN A 563 -5.59 -9.30 17.85
N GLY A 564 -6.27 -9.21 18.99
CA GLY A 564 -6.09 -8.10 19.95
C GLY A 564 -6.65 -6.75 19.48
N MET A 565 -7.47 -6.73 18.44
CA MET A 565 -8.14 -5.54 17.91
C MET A 565 -9.66 -5.67 18.07
N PRO A 566 -10.39 -4.60 18.34
CA PRO A 566 -11.86 -4.60 18.40
C PRO A 566 -12.52 -4.57 17.00
N PHE A 567 -11.84 -5.06 15.97
CA PHE A 567 -12.40 -5.24 14.63
C PHE A 567 -11.72 -6.43 13.95
N VAL A 568 -12.44 -7.07 13.02
CA VAL A 568 -11.88 -8.14 12.20
C VAL A 568 -11.07 -7.53 11.07
N TRP A 569 -9.80 -7.92 10.98
CA TRP A 569 -8.90 -7.51 9.92
C TRP A 569 -8.61 -8.69 8.99
N ASN A 570 -9.00 -8.54 7.72
CA ASN A 570 -8.96 -9.59 6.70
C ASN A 570 -8.47 -9.08 5.33
N VAL A 571 -7.80 -7.92 5.29
CA VAL A 571 -7.35 -7.28 4.04
C VAL A 571 -6.49 -8.20 3.16
N PHE A 572 -5.85 -9.18 3.79
CA PHE A 572 -4.97 -10.15 3.17
C PHE A 572 -5.63 -11.51 2.89
N ASP A 573 -6.95 -11.61 2.80
CA ASP A 573 -7.61 -12.83 2.29
C ASP A 573 -7.05 -13.17 0.90
N PRO A 574 -6.29 -14.27 0.73
CA PRO A 574 -5.63 -14.55 -0.54
C PRO A 574 -6.59 -14.80 -1.72
N SER A 575 -7.88 -15.01 -1.46
CA SER A 575 -8.88 -15.14 -2.53
C SER A 575 -9.15 -13.81 -3.23
N THR A 576 -9.21 -12.69 -2.51
CA THR A 576 -9.57 -11.36 -3.05
C THR A 576 -8.43 -10.34 -2.96
N ALA A 577 -7.40 -10.61 -2.18
CA ALA A 577 -6.20 -9.78 -2.13
C ALA A 577 -5.41 -9.90 -3.46
N PRO A 578 -5.03 -8.78 -4.09
CA PRO A 578 -4.20 -8.81 -5.28
C PRO A 578 -2.80 -9.38 -5.02
N GLY A 579 -2.36 -10.30 -5.87
CA GLY A 579 -0.96 -10.75 -5.93
C GLY A 579 -0.08 -9.84 -6.77
N ILE A 580 -0.68 -8.96 -7.57
CA ILE A 580 -0.03 -7.98 -8.46
C ILE A 580 -0.31 -6.55 -7.98
N LEU A 581 0.29 -5.54 -8.62
CA LEU A 581 -0.16 -4.16 -8.47
C LEU A 581 -1.52 -4.09 -9.16
N ALA A 582 -2.59 -3.97 -8.38
CA ALA A 582 -3.96 -3.71 -8.82
C ALA A 582 -4.35 -2.27 -8.43
N ALA A 583 -5.49 -1.76 -8.92
CA ALA A 583 -5.93 -0.40 -8.59
C ALA A 583 -6.16 -0.19 -7.10
#